data_AF-A0A8H9L0H8-F1
#
_entry.id   AF-A0A8H9L0H8-F1
#
_cell.length_a   1.000
_cell.length_b   1.000
_cell.length_c   1.000
_cell.angle_alpha   90.00
_cell.angle_beta   90.00
_cell.angle_gamma   90.00
#
_symmetry.space_group_name_H-M   'P 1'
#
loop_
_entity.id
_entity.type
_entity.pdbx_description
1 polymer ?
#
loop_
_entity_poly.entity_id
_entity_poly.type
_entity_poly.pdbx_seq_one_letter_code
_entity_poly.pdbx_strand_id
1 'polypeptide(L)'
;MTVTLVLVVAMAVLFSCGVYLLLERSLTRMLLGFLLLGNALNLLLLVMSGAAGKPPIGKSAEGITDPLPQAFALTAIVITFAVSAFLLALIHRSWKLSRADEVEVDEADAAIGRQRDGSGDEDVVDEDPEIDTDPEAAQQEENAR
;
A
#
# COMPACT_ATOMS: atom_id res chain seq x y z
N MET A 1 5.23 -26.27 -24.61
CA MET A 1 5.39 -26.94 -23.30
C MET A 1 4.53 -26.18 -22.31
N THR A 2 3.69 -26.89 -21.56
CA THR A 2 2.74 -26.34 -20.60
C THR A 2 3.48 -25.77 -19.38
N VAL A 3 2.95 -24.70 -18.80
CA VAL A 3 3.45 -24.15 -17.52
C VAL A 3 3.57 -25.30 -16.51
N THR A 4 4.71 -25.40 -15.83
CA THR A 4 4.94 -26.48 -14.88
C THR A 4 4.15 -26.22 -13.60
N LEU A 5 3.47 -27.26 -13.10
CA LEU A 5 2.71 -27.20 -11.85
C LEU A 5 3.57 -26.67 -10.68
N VAL A 6 4.84 -27.06 -10.66
CA VAL A 6 5.82 -26.60 -9.66
C VAL A 6 5.93 -25.07 -9.63
N LEU A 7 5.95 -24.41 -10.80
CA LEU A 7 6.11 -22.96 -10.88
C LEU A 7 4.85 -22.23 -10.40
N VAL A 8 3.67 -22.79 -10.71
CA VAL A 8 2.38 -22.28 -10.21
C VAL A 8 2.30 -22.43 -8.68
N VAL A 9 2.67 -23.59 -8.14
CA VAL A 9 2.66 -23.84 -6.69
C VAL A 9 3.67 -22.93 -5.98
N ALA A 10 4.88 -22.78 -6.52
CA ALA A 10 5.89 -21.88 -5.96
C ALA A 10 5.39 -20.43 -5.93
N MET A 11 4.81 -19.95 -7.03
CA MET A 11 4.19 -18.61 -7.10
C MET A 11 3.09 -18.44 -6.06
N ALA A 12 2.18 -19.41 -5.91
CA ALA A 12 1.09 -19.35 -4.94
C ALA A 12 1.61 -19.29 -3.50
N VAL A 13 2.60 -20.13 -3.14
CA VAL A 13 3.21 -20.12 -1.81
C VAL A 13 3.90 -18.80 -1.51
N LEU A 14 4.64 -18.23 -2.48
CA LEU A 14 5.28 -16.92 -2.33
C LEU A 14 4.24 -15.80 -2.14
N PHE A 15 3.13 -15.82 -2.89
CA PHE A 15 2.02 -14.89 -2.72
C PHE A 15 1.39 -15.02 -1.34
N SER A 16 1.06 -16.24 -0.90
CA SER A 16 0.44 -16.48 0.41
C SER A 16 1.34 -16.02 1.55
N CYS A 17 2.63 -16.36 1.51
CA CYS A 17 3.59 -15.94 2.53
C CYS A 17 3.82 -14.42 2.49
N GLY A 18 3.95 -13.83 1.31
CA GLY A 18 4.16 -12.40 1.14
C GLY A 18 2.97 -11.57 1.64
N VAL A 19 1.75 -11.96 1.30
CA VAL A 19 0.52 -11.33 1.82
C VAL A 19 0.43 -11.51 3.33
N TYR A 20 0.66 -12.73 3.85
CA TYR A 20 0.65 -12.97 5.29
C TYR A 20 1.61 -12.04 6.06
N LEU A 21 2.84 -11.88 5.56
CA LEU A 21 3.82 -10.98 6.19
C LEU A 21 3.47 -9.50 6.06
N LEU A 22 2.75 -9.09 5.00
CA LEU A 22 2.26 -7.72 4.87
C LEU A 22 1.17 -7.37 5.90
N LEU A 23 0.43 -8.35 6.40
CA LEU A 23 -0.58 -8.15 7.44
C LEU A 23 0.02 -8.05 8.85
N GLU A 24 1.32 -8.30 9.02
CA GLU A 24 1.98 -8.16 10.32
C GLU A 24 2.28 -6.71 10.67
N ARG A 25 2.31 -6.43 11.97
CA ARG A 25 2.51 -5.07 12.51
C ARG A 25 3.97 -4.63 12.55
N SER A 26 4.91 -5.55 12.31
CA SER A 26 6.34 -5.23 12.28
C SER A 26 6.74 -4.74 10.90
N LEU A 27 7.40 -3.58 10.85
CA LEU A 27 7.85 -2.97 9.60
C LEU A 27 8.89 -3.84 8.90
N THR A 28 9.76 -4.50 9.66
CA THR A 28 10.74 -5.46 9.11
C THR A 28 10.05 -6.66 8.46
N ARG A 29 9.00 -7.21 9.09
CA ARG A 29 8.21 -8.31 8.50
C ARG A 29 7.44 -7.86 7.27
N MET A 30 6.87 -6.65 7.28
CA MET A 30 6.23 -6.03 6.12
C MET A 30 7.22 -5.85 4.95
N LEU A 31 8.45 -5.40 5.21
CA LEU A 31 9.51 -5.32 4.20
C LEU A 31 9.79 -6.68 3.57
N LEU A 32 10.00 -7.72 4.39
CA LEU A 32 10.19 -9.09 3.90
C LEU A 32 9.00 -9.56 3.05
N GLY A 33 7.77 -9.27 3.48
CA GLY A 33 6.55 -9.54 2.72
C GLY A 33 6.55 -8.89 1.34
N PHE A 34 6.98 -7.62 1.26
CA PHE A 34 7.11 -6.88 0.00
C PHE A 34 8.15 -7.50 -0.94
N LEU A 35 9.30 -7.94 -0.39
CA LEU A 35 10.32 -8.65 -1.17
C LEU A 35 9.80 -9.99 -1.71
N LEU A 36 9.08 -10.76 -0.89
CA LEU A 36 8.48 -12.03 -1.31
C LEU A 36 7.44 -11.81 -2.41
N LEU A 37 6.56 -10.81 -2.26
CA LEU A 37 5.57 -10.45 -3.26
C LEU A 37 6.20 -9.99 -4.58
N GLY A 38 7.26 -9.19 -4.52
CA GLY A 38 8.00 -8.79 -5.72
C GLY A 38 8.54 -10.00 -6.50
N ASN A 39 9.06 -11.01 -5.80
CA ASN A 39 9.48 -12.27 -6.42
C ASN A 39 8.28 -13.08 -6.98
N ALA A 40 7.16 -13.12 -6.25
CA ALA A 40 5.94 -13.79 -6.70
C ALA A 40 5.38 -13.16 -7.99
N LEU A 41 5.37 -11.83 -8.08
CA LEU A 41 4.95 -11.07 -9.26
C LEU A 41 5.86 -11.33 -10.46
N ASN A 42 7.17 -11.42 -10.25
CA ASN A 42 8.10 -11.78 -11.31
C ASN A 42 7.84 -13.20 -11.86
N LEU A 43 7.51 -14.16 -10.97
CA LEU A 43 7.08 -15.49 -11.41
C LEU A 43 5.74 -15.47 -12.14
N LEU A 44 4.78 -14.63 -11.71
CA LEU A 44 3.53 -14.45 -12.42
C LEU A 44 3.76 -13.95 -13.86
N LEU A 45 4.62 -12.95 -14.04
CA LEU A 45 4.98 -12.45 -15.37
C LEU A 45 5.66 -13.53 -16.22
N LEU A 46 6.50 -14.37 -15.61
CA LEU A 46 7.10 -15.51 -16.29
C LEU A 46 6.06 -16.54 -16.74
N VAL A 47 5.07 -16.86 -15.90
CA VAL A 47 3.94 -17.73 -16.27
C VAL A 47 3.16 -17.15 -17.45
N MET A 48 2.91 -15.83 -17.43
CA MET A 48 2.19 -15.13 -18.50
C MET A 48 2.98 -15.11 -19.82
N SER A 49 4.31 -15.16 -19.78
CA SER A 49 5.17 -15.20 -20.98
C SER A 49 5.03 -16.49 -21.79
N GLY A 50 4.45 -17.53 -21.22
CA GLY A 50 4.10 -18.75 -21.95
C GLY A 50 5.30 -19.66 -22.22
N ALA A 51 5.35 -20.25 -23.42
CA ALA A 51 6.33 -21.29 -23.72
C ALA A 51 7.76 -20.73 -23.79
N ALA A 52 8.71 -21.45 -23.19
CA ALA A 52 10.12 -21.16 -23.31
C ALA A 52 10.56 -21.27 -24.79
N GLY A 53 10.91 -20.14 -25.38
CA GLY A 53 11.50 -20.01 -26.71
C GLY A 53 12.94 -19.55 -26.65
N LYS A 54 13.47 -19.15 -27.81
CA LYS A 54 14.78 -18.53 -27.96
C LYS A 54 14.79 -17.16 -27.26
N PRO A 55 15.93 -16.75 -26.70
CA PRO A 55 16.03 -15.46 -26.02
C PRO A 55 15.79 -14.32 -27.03
N PRO A 56 15.11 -13.22 -26.63
CA PRO A 56 14.77 -12.10 -27.51
C PRO A 56 15.96 -11.17 -27.79
N ILE A 57 17.12 -11.76 -28.11
CA ILE A 57 18.38 -11.10 -28.43
C ILE A 57 18.96 -11.73 -29.70
N GLY A 58 18.37 -11.44 -30.86
CA GLY A 58 18.81 -12.01 -32.14
C GLY A 58 18.09 -11.44 -33.37
N LYS A 59 18.66 -11.65 -34.57
CA LYS A 59 18.13 -11.16 -35.86
C LYS A 59 16.99 -12.03 -36.45
N SER A 60 16.81 -13.25 -35.97
CA SER A 60 15.77 -14.18 -36.47
C SER A 60 14.60 -14.26 -35.51
N ALA A 61 13.41 -13.88 -35.99
CA ALA A 61 12.16 -13.89 -35.21
C ALA A 61 11.58 -15.28 -34.93
N GLU A 62 12.16 -16.35 -35.50
CA GLU A 62 11.61 -17.70 -35.38
C GLU A 62 11.82 -18.32 -34.01
N GLY A 63 10.72 -18.47 -33.28
CA GLY A 63 10.66 -19.12 -31.98
C GLY A 63 11.18 -18.27 -30.83
N ILE A 64 11.16 -16.93 -30.96
CA ILE A 64 11.50 -16.01 -29.87
C ILE A 64 10.39 -16.00 -28.81
N THR A 65 10.79 -16.02 -27.53
CA THR A 65 9.88 -15.81 -26.38
C THR A 65 9.34 -14.38 -26.35
N ASP A 66 8.10 -14.17 -25.92
CA ASP A 66 7.50 -12.83 -25.83
C ASP A 66 8.38 -11.87 -25.01
N PRO A 67 8.89 -10.78 -25.61
CA PRO A 67 9.75 -9.82 -24.92
C PRO A 67 8.98 -8.89 -23.96
N LEU A 68 7.65 -8.77 -24.10
CA LEU A 68 6.86 -7.81 -23.33
C LEU A 68 6.83 -8.15 -21.83
N PRO A 69 6.51 -9.38 -21.39
CA PRO A 69 6.60 -9.76 -19.97
C PRO A 69 8.01 -9.61 -19.39
N GLN A 70 9.06 -9.76 -20.20
CA GLN A 70 10.45 -9.62 -19.74
C GLN A 70 10.81 -8.16 -19.44
N ALA A 71 10.37 -7.22 -20.30
CA ALA A 71 10.53 -5.79 -20.05
C ALA A 71 9.79 -5.37 -18.78
N PHE A 72 8.57 -5.88 -18.57
CA PHE A 72 7.81 -5.65 -17.34
C PHE A 72 8.48 -6.25 -16.11
N ALA A 73 9.07 -7.45 -16.19
CA ALA A 73 9.80 -8.05 -15.08
C ALA A 73 11.00 -7.19 -14.66
N LEU A 74 11.80 -6.70 -15.62
CA LEU A 74 12.92 -5.79 -15.31
C LEU A 74 12.43 -4.51 -14.59
N THR A 75 11.30 -3.96 -15.04
CA THR A 75 10.70 -2.77 -14.44
C THR A 75 10.20 -3.04 -13.03
N ALA A 76 9.54 -4.18 -12.82
CA ALA A 76 9.05 -4.63 -11.53
C ALA A 76 10.19 -4.83 -10.53
N ILE A 77 11.32 -5.39 -10.95
CA ILE A 77 12.52 -5.57 -10.11
C ILE A 77 13.05 -4.21 -9.63
N VAL A 78 13.17 -3.23 -10.53
CA VAL A 78 13.68 -1.89 -10.18
C VAL A 78 12.73 -1.16 -9.22
N ILE A 79 11.42 -1.22 -9.48
CA ILE A 79 10.41 -0.62 -8.58
C ILE A 79 10.45 -1.29 -7.20
N THR A 80 10.50 -2.62 -7.17
CA THR A 80 10.57 -3.37 -5.90
C THR A 80 11.83 -2.99 -5.13
N PHE A 81 12.97 -2.87 -5.80
CA PHE A 81 14.22 -2.45 -5.17
C PHE A 81 14.14 -1.02 -4.62
N ALA A 82 13.60 -0.07 -5.41
CA ALA A 82 13.45 1.32 -4.98
C ALA A 82 12.53 1.45 -3.76
N VAL A 83 11.36 0.80 -3.78
CA VAL A 83 10.43 0.78 -2.65
C VAL A 83 11.04 0.09 -1.43
N SER A 84 11.75 -1.03 -1.62
CA SER A 84 12.41 -1.75 -0.53
C SER A 84 13.51 -0.91 0.12
N ALA A 85 14.32 -0.20 -0.68
CA ALA A 85 15.35 0.71 -0.16
C ALA A 85 14.72 1.87 0.62
N PHE A 86 13.61 2.41 0.12
CA PHE A 86 12.86 3.46 0.80
C PHE A 86 12.27 2.97 2.13
N LEU A 87 11.59 1.82 2.14
CA LEU A 87 11.06 1.20 3.36
C LEU A 87 12.17 0.88 4.36
N LEU A 88 13.31 0.38 3.90
CA LEU A 88 14.47 0.13 4.75
C LEU A 88 15.00 1.42 5.38
N ALA A 89 15.03 2.52 4.62
CA ALA A 89 15.40 3.83 5.16
C ALA A 89 14.41 4.33 6.22
N LEU A 90 13.10 4.10 6.02
CA LEU A 90 12.07 4.42 7.02
C LEU A 90 12.20 3.55 8.27
N ILE A 91 12.43 2.25 8.12
CA ILE A 91 12.68 1.33 9.25
C ILE A 91 13.90 1.80 10.04
N HIS A 92 15.00 2.12 9.35
CA HIS A 92 16.21 2.64 10.00
C HIS A 92 15.93 3.95 10.74
N ARG A 93 15.17 4.87 10.12
CA ARG A 93 14.77 6.13 10.75
C ARG A 93 13.88 5.89 11.97
N SER A 94 12.89 5.02 11.88
CA SER A 94 11.99 4.65 12.97
C SER A 94 12.75 4.06 14.14
N TRP A 95 13.66 3.12 13.86
CA TRP A 95 14.48 2.50 14.90
C TRP A 95 15.38 3.51 15.62
N LYS A 96 15.89 4.50 14.89
CA LYS A 96 16.70 5.59 15.49
C LYS A 96 15.87 6.52 16.39
N LEU A 97 14.60 6.76 16.07
CA LEU A 97 13.73 7.68 16.80
C LEU A 97 13.02 7.00 17.98
N SER A 98 12.36 5.88 17.72
CA SER A 98 11.44 5.24 18.67
C SER A 98 11.98 3.92 19.25
N ARG A 99 13.07 3.36 18.68
CA ARG A 99 13.59 2.01 19.00
C ARG A 99 12.53 0.90 18.93
N ALA A 100 11.42 1.14 18.23
CA ALA A 100 10.34 0.20 18.02
C ALA A 100 10.26 -0.16 16.53
N ASP A 101 10.05 -1.45 16.26
CA ASP A 101 9.82 -1.99 14.91
C ASP A 101 8.33 -2.34 14.69
N GLU A 102 7.54 -2.37 15.75
CA GLU A 102 6.12 -2.69 15.72
C GLU A 102 5.29 -1.40 15.69
N VAL A 103 4.26 -1.39 14.83
CA VAL A 103 3.27 -0.31 14.79
C VAL A 103 2.34 -0.45 16.00
N GLU A 104 2.34 0.55 16.89
CA GLU A 104 1.53 0.54 18.11
C GLU A 104 0.05 0.87 17.83
N VAL A 105 -0.86 0.43 18.71
CA VAL A 105 -2.25 0.95 18.72
C VAL A 105 -2.26 2.11 19.70
N ASP A 106 -2.73 3.29 19.27
CA ASP A 106 -3.03 4.36 20.21
C ASP A 106 -4.33 4.03 20.96
N GLU A 107 -4.25 3.95 22.29
CA GLU A 107 -5.40 3.63 23.15
C GLU A 107 -6.48 4.71 23.09
N ALA A 108 -6.10 5.97 22.88
CA ALA A 108 -7.04 7.08 22.72
C ALA A 108 -7.83 6.94 21.42
N ASP A 109 -7.16 6.63 20.30
CA ASP A 109 -7.81 6.37 19.02
C ASP A 109 -8.74 5.14 19.11
N ALA A 110 -8.28 4.08 19.79
CA ALA A 110 -9.09 2.88 20.00
C ALA A 110 -10.33 3.15 20.88
N ALA A 111 -10.25 4.08 21.84
CA ALA A 111 -11.38 4.49 22.66
C ALA A 111 -12.43 5.28 21.87
N ILE A 112 -11.99 6.22 21.02
CA ILE A 112 -12.88 7.01 20.15
C ILE A 112 -13.61 6.09 19.14
N GLY A 113 -12.90 5.12 18.55
CA GLY A 113 -13.50 4.14 17.64
C GLY A 113 -14.61 3.31 18.30
N ARG A 114 -14.39 2.85 19.55
CA ARG A 114 -15.40 2.12 20.33
C ARG A 114 -16.62 2.95 20.66
N GLN A 115 -16.45 4.26 20.89
CA GLN A 115 -17.56 5.17 21.18
C GLN A 115 -18.43 5.39 19.94
N ARG A 116 -17.82 5.47 18.75
CA ARG A 116 -18.51 5.66 17.47
C ARG A 116 -19.27 4.42 16.98
N ASP A 117 -18.77 3.21 17.23
CA ASP A 117 -19.51 1.97 16.92
C ASP A 117 -20.69 1.72 17.88
N GLY A 118 -20.68 2.36 19.06
CA GLY A 118 -21.79 2.31 20.03
C GLY A 118 -22.90 3.34 19.77
N SER A 119 -22.60 4.41 19.03
CA SER A 119 -23.56 5.46 18.64
C SER A 119 -24.04 5.22 17.20
N GLY A 120 -24.85 4.18 17.01
CA GLY A 120 -25.80 4.22 15.90
C GLY A 120 -26.85 5.29 16.21
N ASP A 121 -26.98 6.27 15.32
CA ASP A 121 -28.08 7.24 15.27
C ASP A 121 -27.99 8.46 16.20
N GLU A 122 -27.00 9.34 16.02
CA GLU A 122 -27.24 10.78 16.24
C GLU A 122 -26.53 11.56 15.12
N ASP A 123 -27.33 11.97 14.13
CA ASP A 123 -26.95 12.94 13.11
C ASP A 123 -26.34 14.18 13.80
N VAL A 124 -25.03 14.34 13.69
CA VAL A 124 -24.39 15.63 13.96
C VAL A 124 -24.77 16.53 12.79
N VAL A 125 -25.95 17.15 12.89
CA VAL A 125 -26.26 18.35 12.13
C VAL A 125 -25.30 19.40 12.67
N ASP A 126 -24.32 19.80 11.86
CA ASP A 126 -23.51 20.99 12.12
C ASP A 126 -24.49 22.17 12.28
N GLU A 127 -24.81 22.52 13.53
CA GLU A 127 -25.58 23.72 13.83
C GLU A 127 -24.63 24.90 13.57
N ASP A 128 -24.70 25.45 12.36
CA ASP A 128 -24.03 26.70 12.00
C ASP A 128 -24.31 27.73 13.11
N PRO A 129 -23.30 28.43 13.63
CA PRO A 129 -23.52 29.39 14.70
C PRO A 129 -24.43 30.50 14.16
N GLU A 130 -25.63 30.59 14.73
CA GLU A 130 -26.61 31.65 14.47
C GLU A 130 -25.91 33.00 14.68
N ILE A 131 -25.62 33.70 13.58
CA ILE A 131 -25.18 35.09 13.62
C ILE A 131 -26.39 35.89 14.08
N ASP A 132 -26.35 36.33 15.34
CA ASP A 132 -27.33 37.24 15.92
C ASP A 132 -27.32 38.57 15.14
N THR A 133 -28.14 38.64 14.09
CA THR A 133 -28.43 39.88 13.36
C THR A 133 -29.60 40.58 14.03
N ASP A 134 -29.41 41.05 15.26
CA ASP A 134 -30.37 41.96 15.88
C ASP A 134 -30.21 43.37 15.24
N PRO A 135 -31.19 43.87 14.47
CA PRO A 135 -31.05 45.13 13.75
C PRO A 135 -31.12 46.36 14.66
N GLU A 136 -31.46 46.22 15.95
CA GLU A 136 -31.69 47.38 16.82
C GLU A 136 -30.40 48.02 17.38
N ALA A 137 -29.27 47.31 17.36
CA ALA A 137 -28.00 47.86 17.86
C ALA A 137 -27.38 48.92 16.93
N ALA A 138 -27.63 48.85 15.62
CA ALA A 138 -27.07 49.79 14.65
C ALA A 138 -27.73 51.17 14.66
N GLN A 139 -28.99 51.27 15.11
CA GLN A 139 -29.73 52.53 15.12
C GLN A 139 -29.35 53.45 16.30
N GLN A 140 -28.78 52.90 17.37
CA GLN A 140 -28.44 53.69 18.57
C GLN A 140 -27.13 54.47 18.42
N GLU A 141 -26.18 54.01 17.58
CA GLU A 141 -24.94 54.74 17.31
C GLU A 141 -25.12 55.93 16.35
N GLU A 142 -26.10 55.88 15.44
CA GLU A 142 -26.33 56.96 14.46
C GLU A 142 -26.99 58.19 15.09
N ASN A 143 -27.87 58.02 16.09
CA ASN A 143 -28.54 59.12 16.79
C ASN A 143 -27.69 59.82 17.86
N ALA A 144 -26.46 59.33 18.11
CA ALA A 144 -25.53 59.90 19.09
C ALA A 144 -24.41 60.76 18.45
N ARG A 145 -24.46 61.01 17.14
CA ARG A 145 -23.64 62.00 16.43
C ARG A 145 -24.47 63.17 15.93
#